data_AF-E0S552-F1
#
_entry.id   AF-E0S552-F1
#
_cell.length_a   1.000
_cell.length_b   1.000
_cell.length_c   1.000
_cell.angle_alpha   90.00
_cell.angle_beta   90.00
_cell.angle_gamma   90.00
#
_symmetry.space_group_name_H-M   'P 1'
#
loop_
_entity.id
_entity.type
_entity.pdbx_description
1 polymer ?
#
loop_
_entity_poly.entity_id
_entity_poly.type
_entity_poly.pdbx_seq_one_letter_code
_entity_poly.pdbx_strand_id
1 'polypeptide(L)'
;MPEKSPLTAKEKLIKDILLTQIESVKTGPEEKKKIWKEGSTIKSTQHYGSKFKRALDPDMSDIAIAFYKALYKDTILKDKREILLEDGSIIDREFAGDTILTVKSLRYVYSRNNDTDESELEKCFQHVDEKIHCLANFWVIPMRHGRRSKKLNYYDSPDLYLEKIRNNFDEYKEMFPKFFDKYSVSDMVRDLCFEESEQRRKQIADRDINIFRSYEEAMDERADLLARDKTDELYELFSTYGLTDR
;
A
#
# COMPACT_ATOMS: atom_id res chain seq x y z
N MET A 1 7.37 -25.75 -1.77
CA MET A 1 6.94 -24.77 -2.78
C MET A 1 7.89 -24.88 -3.96
N PRO A 2 7.42 -24.84 -5.22
CA PRO A 2 8.32 -24.81 -6.37
C PRO A 2 9.20 -23.54 -6.31
N GLU A 3 10.50 -23.66 -6.65
CA GLU A 3 11.40 -22.52 -6.72
C GLU A 3 10.84 -21.49 -7.71
N LYS A 4 10.65 -20.24 -7.25
CA LYS A 4 10.28 -19.13 -8.12
C LYS A 4 11.40 -18.90 -9.13
N SER A 5 11.07 -18.83 -10.41
CA SER A 5 12.04 -18.52 -11.47
C SER A 5 12.70 -17.15 -11.21
N PRO A 6 13.99 -16.95 -11.56
CA PRO A 6 14.63 -15.64 -11.40
C PRO A 6 13.89 -14.54 -12.17
N LEU A 7 13.75 -13.35 -11.57
CA LEU A 7 13.21 -12.18 -12.25
C LEU A 7 14.08 -11.79 -13.46
N THR A 8 13.42 -11.43 -14.56
CA THR A 8 14.03 -10.79 -15.73
C THR A 8 14.56 -9.40 -15.39
N ALA A 9 15.37 -8.79 -16.27
CA ALA A 9 15.88 -7.44 -16.06
C ALA A 9 14.74 -6.38 -15.99
N LYS A 10 13.67 -6.57 -16.77
CA LYS A 10 12.50 -5.69 -16.78
C LYS A 10 11.74 -5.78 -15.46
N GLU A 11 11.46 -6.99 -14.98
CA GLU A 11 10.76 -7.18 -13.71
C GLU A 11 11.60 -6.72 -12.51
N LYS A 12 12.93 -6.91 -12.55
CA LYS A 12 13.84 -6.34 -11.52
C LYS A 12 13.75 -4.82 -11.45
N LEU A 13 13.77 -4.13 -12.60
CA LEU A 13 13.61 -2.68 -12.64
C LEU A 13 12.26 -2.23 -12.04
N ILE A 14 11.17 -2.93 -12.37
CA ILE A 14 9.84 -2.64 -11.83
C ILE A 14 9.84 -2.84 -10.32
N LYS A 15 10.39 -3.97 -9.83
CA LYS A 15 10.51 -4.28 -8.41
C LYS A 15 11.28 -3.17 -7.66
N ASP A 16 12.40 -2.71 -8.21
CA ASP A 16 13.20 -1.63 -7.61
C ASP A 16 12.38 -0.32 -7.50
N ILE A 17 11.62 0.03 -8.53
CA ILE A 17 10.75 1.22 -8.53
C ILE A 17 9.62 1.05 -7.50
N LEU A 18 8.99 -0.13 -7.41
CA LEU A 18 7.91 -0.41 -6.45
C LEU A 18 8.35 -0.25 -4.99
N LEU A 19 9.62 -0.58 -4.70
CA LEU A 19 10.22 -0.46 -3.36
C LEU A 19 10.88 0.89 -3.10
N THR A 20 10.93 1.77 -4.10
CA THR A 20 11.53 3.11 -3.95
C THR A 20 10.65 3.98 -3.06
N GLN A 21 11.28 4.71 -2.12
CA GLN A 21 10.58 5.64 -1.23
C GLN A 21 9.89 6.75 -2.04
N ILE A 22 8.70 7.12 -1.60
CA ILE A 22 7.85 8.16 -2.18
C ILE A 22 7.67 9.28 -1.17
N GLU A 23 7.94 10.49 -1.62
CA GLU A 23 7.61 11.69 -0.90
C GLU A 23 6.59 12.52 -1.68
N SER A 24 5.51 12.87 -0.97
CA SER A 24 4.53 13.79 -1.51
C SER A 24 5.02 15.23 -1.41
N VAL A 25 4.79 16.00 -2.46
CA VAL A 25 5.16 17.41 -2.54
C VAL A 25 3.89 18.25 -2.67
N LYS A 26 3.79 19.32 -1.89
CA LYS A 26 2.70 20.29 -2.05
C LYS A 26 2.86 21.00 -3.37
N THR A 27 1.78 21.03 -4.14
CA THR A 27 1.66 21.88 -5.31
C THR A 27 0.81 23.11 -5.01
N GLY A 28 1.13 24.21 -5.70
CA GLY A 28 0.19 25.33 -5.80
C GLY A 28 -1.06 24.92 -6.59
N PRO A 29 -2.17 25.68 -6.48
CA PRO A 29 -3.43 25.36 -7.19
C PRO A 29 -3.30 25.22 -8.71
N GLU A 30 -2.29 25.87 -9.30
CA GLU A 30 -2.06 25.98 -10.74
C GLU A 30 -0.97 25.01 -11.27
N GLU A 31 -0.30 24.25 -10.39
CA GLU A 31 0.76 23.34 -10.82
C GLU A 31 0.20 22.02 -11.33
N LYS A 32 0.58 21.67 -12.56
CA LYS A 32 0.28 20.37 -13.17
C LYS A 32 0.88 19.23 -12.34
N LYS A 33 0.25 18.05 -12.42
CA LYS A 33 0.77 16.79 -11.86
C LYS A 33 2.22 16.58 -12.29
N LYS A 34 3.12 16.37 -11.35
CA LYS A 34 4.54 16.11 -11.59
C LYS A 34 4.98 14.90 -10.76
N ILE A 35 5.67 13.98 -11.42
CA ILE A 35 6.30 12.81 -10.81
C ILE A 35 7.71 12.76 -11.37
N TRP A 36 8.71 12.64 -10.50
CA TRP A 36 10.11 12.57 -10.91
C TRP A 36 10.94 11.83 -9.85
N LYS A 37 12.14 11.41 -10.25
CA LYS A 37 13.12 10.83 -9.34
C LYS A 37 14.12 11.89 -8.90
N GLU A 38 14.40 11.96 -7.61
CA GLU A 38 15.43 12.80 -7.01
C GLU A 38 16.30 11.94 -6.10
N GLY A 39 17.51 11.61 -6.56
CA GLY A 39 18.37 10.65 -5.87
C GLY A 39 17.74 9.27 -5.76
N SER A 40 17.58 8.79 -4.52
CA SER A 40 16.96 7.49 -4.18
C SER A 40 15.46 7.56 -3.93
N THR A 41 14.81 8.70 -4.18
CA THR A 41 13.40 8.93 -3.82
C THR A 41 12.60 9.34 -5.05
N ILE A 42 11.35 8.89 -5.13
CA ILE A 42 10.36 9.38 -6.07
C ILE A 42 9.61 10.53 -5.41
N LYS A 43 9.67 11.71 -6.03
CA LYS A 43 8.84 12.84 -5.64
C LYS A 43 7.56 12.80 -6.46
N SER A 44 6.43 12.99 -5.80
CA SER A 44 5.13 13.06 -6.46
C SER A 44 4.33 14.22 -5.90
N THR A 45 3.67 14.96 -6.77
CA THR A 45 2.65 15.92 -6.35
C THR A 45 1.44 15.18 -5.75
N GLN A 46 0.55 15.92 -5.08
CA GLN A 46 -0.69 15.38 -4.55
C GLN A 46 -1.88 16.24 -4.96
N HIS A 47 -2.72 15.69 -5.84
CA HIS A 47 -4.01 16.28 -6.15
C HIS A 47 -5.09 15.94 -5.12
N TYR A 48 -4.98 14.79 -4.45
CA TYR A 48 -5.96 14.36 -3.45
C TYR A 48 -6.12 15.37 -2.32
N GLY A 49 -7.37 15.78 -2.07
CA GLY A 49 -7.69 16.70 -0.99
C GLY A 49 -7.19 18.13 -1.18
N SER A 50 -6.73 18.49 -2.38
CA SER A 50 -6.24 19.84 -2.74
C SER A 50 -7.27 20.92 -2.43
N LYS A 51 -8.54 20.72 -2.84
CA LYS A 51 -9.68 21.59 -2.49
C LYS A 51 -9.85 21.81 -0.99
N PHE A 52 -9.55 20.79 -0.19
CA PHE A 52 -9.73 20.82 1.26
C PHE A 52 -8.44 21.18 2.01
N LYS A 53 -7.36 21.56 1.30
CA LYS A 53 -6.03 21.87 1.86
C LYS A 53 -5.55 20.76 2.81
N ARG A 54 -5.76 19.50 2.43
CA ARG A 54 -5.34 18.36 3.24
C ARG A 54 -3.82 18.32 3.41
N ALA A 55 -3.39 17.67 4.50
CA ALA A 55 -2.00 17.30 4.66
C ALA A 55 -1.56 16.37 3.51
N LEU A 56 -0.25 16.35 3.28
CA LEU A 56 0.35 15.41 2.35
C LEU A 56 0.18 13.99 2.88
N ASP A 57 -0.09 13.07 1.96
CA ASP A 57 -0.52 11.71 2.17
C ASP A 57 0.12 10.85 1.07
N PRO A 58 1.32 10.27 1.31
CA PRO A 58 2.10 9.55 0.30
C PRO A 58 1.33 8.46 -0.45
N ASP A 59 0.45 7.73 0.24
CA ASP A 59 -0.39 6.67 -0.34
C ASP A 59 -1.57 7.21 -1.18
N MET A 60 -1.73 8.52 -1.24
CA MET A 60 -2.68 9.26 -2.06
C MET A 60 -2.00 10.31 -2.97
N SER A 61 -0.68 10.21 -3.12
CA SER A 61 0.10 10.97 -4.10
C SER A 61 -0.32 10.65 -5.53
N ASP A 62 -0.01 11.53 -6.49
CA ASP A 62 -0.37 11.33 -7.89
C ASP A 62 0.23 10.04 -8.49
N ILE A 63 1.44 9.63 -8.09
CA ILE A 63 2.03 8.34 -8.50
C ILE A 63 1.27 7.16 -7.90
N ALA A 64 0.85 7.25 -6.62
CA ALA A 64 0.04 6.20 -5.99
C ALA A 64 -1.32 6.06 -6.69
N ILE A 65 -1.97 7.18 -7.01
CA ILE A 65 -3.22 7.19 -7.77
C ILE A 65 -3.04 6.57 -9.17
N ALA A 66 -1.96 6.90 -9.87
CA ALA A 66 -1.66 6.32 -11.19
C ALA A 66 -1.37 4.81 -11.10
N PHE A 67 -0.64 4.39 -10.06
CA PHE A 67 -0.38 2.99 -9.74
C PHE A 67 -1.68 2.20 -9.48
N TYR A 68 -2.59 2.73 -8.66
CA TYR A 68 -3.89 2.11 -8.41
C TYR A 68 -4.72 1.96 -9.69
N LYS A 69 -4.66 2.95 -10.60
CA LYS A 69 -5.30 2.82 -11.91
C LYS A 69 -4.71 1.69 -12.73
N ALA A 70 -3.38 1.56 -12.75
CA ALA A 70 -2.72 0.48 -13.48
C ALA A 70 -3.11 -0.90 -12.94
N LEU A 71 -3.18 -1.06 -11.61
CA LEU A 71 -3.53 -2.33 -10.98
C LEU A 71 -5.01 -2.69 -11.11
N TYR A 72 -5.91 -1.73 -10.91
CA TYR A 72 -7.33 -2.01 -10.66
C TYR A 72 -8.27 -1.50 -11.75
N LYS A 73 -7.76 -1.08 -12.92
CA LYS A 73 -8.56 -0.61 -14.07
C LYS A 73 -9.70 -1.56 -14.44
N ASP A 74 -9.43 -2.87 -14.42
CA ASP A 74 -10.37 -3.89 -14.90
C ASP A 74 -11.25 -4.48 -13.78
N THR A 75 -10.99 -4.10 -12.52
CA THR A 75 -11.65 -4.66 -11.34
C THR A 75 -12.41 -3.57 -10.58
N ILE A 76 -11.72 -2.81 -9.72
CA ILE A 76 -12.34 -1.79 -8.85
C ILE A 76 -12.83 -0.58 -9.66
N LEU A 77 -12.11 -0.27 -10.73
CA LEU A 77 -12.32 0.94 -11.53
C LEU A 77 -13.07 0.69 -12.85
N LYS A 78 -13.64 -0.51 -13.03
CA LYS A 78 -14.28 -0.95 -14.27
C LYS A 78 -15.33 0.03 -14.80
N ASP A 79 -16.16 0.59 -13.90
CA ASP A 79 -17.20 1.57 -14.24
C ASP A 79 -16.71 3.03 -14.14
N LYS A 80 -15.56 3.24 -13.51
CA LYS A 80 -15.03 4.55 -13.14
C LYS A 80 -13.53 4.55 -13.43
N ARG A 81 -13.15 4.96 -14.64
CA ARG A 81 -11.75 5.04 -15.11
C ARG A 81 -10.85 5.98 -14.28
N GLU A 82 -11.45 6.72 -13.35
CA GLU A 82 -10.83 7.75 -12.53
C GLU A 82 -11.07 7.48 -11.04
N ILE A 83 -10.09 7.81 -10.21
CA ILE A 83 -10.16 7.68 -8.74
C ILE A 83 -10.58 9.00 -8.09
N LEU A 84 -10.13 10.12 -8.65
CA LEU A 84 -10.38 11.47 -8.14
C LEU A 84 -11.15 12.30 -9.17
N LEU A 85 -12.03 13.17 -8.68
CA LEU A 85 -12.59 14.28 -9.45
C LEU A 85 -11.51 15.33 -9.71
N GLU A 86 -11.79 16.23 -10.66
CA GLU A 86 -10.91 17.38 -10.96
C GLU A 86 -10.62 18.25 -9.73
N ASP A 87 -11.51 18.26 -8.73
CA ASP A 87 -11.33 19.02 -7.49
C ASP A 87 -10.54 18.28 -6.39
N GLY A 88 -10.02 17.08 -6.69
CA GLY A 88 -9.24 16.27 -5.76
C GLY A 88 -10.07 15.44 -4.78
N SER A 89 -11.41 15.43 -4.93
CA SER A 89 -12.29 14.55 -4.14
C SER A 89 -12.32 13.13 -4.72
N ILE A 90 -12.42 12.11 -3.85
CA ILE A 90 -12.57 10.71 -4.30
C ILE A 90 -13.93 10.50 -4.99
N ILE A 91 -13.92 9.84 -6.15
CA ILE A 91 -15.11 9.52 -6.95
C ILE A 91 -15.93 8.39 -6.30
N ASP A 92 -15.27 7.31 -5.88
CA ASP A 92 -15.91 6.22 -5.16
C ASP A 92 -15.43 6.18 -3.72
N ARG A 93 -16.23 6.77 -2.82
CA ARG A 93 -15.91 6.82 -1.39
C ARG A 93 -15.93 5.45 -0.73
N GLU A 94 -16.29 4.37 -1.44
CA GLU A 94 -16.03 3.02 -0.97
C GLU A 94 -14.56 2.67 -1.01
N PHE A 95 -13.69 3.39 -1.72
CA PHE A 95 -12.26 3.10 -1.82
C PHE A 95 -11.40 4.32 -1.54
N ALA A 96 -10.34 4.13 -0.77
CA ALA A 96 -9.29 5.11 -0.57
C ALA A 96 -7.94 4.40 -0.52
N GLY A 97 -6.89 5.08 -0.99
CA GLY A 97 -5.52 4.68 -0.76
C GLY A 97 -5.24 4.63 0.75
N ASP A 98 -4.42 3.66 1.15
CA ASP A 98 -3.92 3.51 2.50
C ASP A 98 -2.58 2.78 2.47
N THR A 99 -1.87 2.86 3.58
CA THR A 99 -0.61 2.15 3.81
C THR A 99 -0.90 0.95 4.71
N ILE A 100 -0.39 -0.25 4.37
CA ILE A 100 -0.61 -1.43 5.22
C ILE A 100 0.00 -1.24 6.59
N LEU A 101 1.22 -0.73 6.61
CA LEU A 101 1.97 -0.55 7.84
C LEU A 101 2.26 0.93 8.07
N THR A 102 1.78 1.44 9.20
CA THR A 102 2.25 2.72 9.72
C THR A 102 3.19 2.47 10.89
N VAL A 103 4.29 3.23 10.97
CA VAL A 103 5.16 3.26 12.15
C VAL A 103 4.35 3.59 13.41
N LYS A 104 3.27 4.36 13.27
CA LYS A 104 2.34 4.68 14.36
C LYS A 104 1.66 3.43 14.96
N SER A 105 1.21 2.50 14.13
CA SER A 105 0.64 1.22 14.57
C SER A 105 1.64 0.43 15.41
N LEU A 106 2.89 0.35 14.94
CA LEU A 106 3.96 -0.35 15.66
C LEU A 106 4.35 0.38 16.95
N ARG A 107 4.50 1.70 16.93
CA ARG A 107 4.75 2.49 18.14
C ARG A 107 3.67 2.26 19.20
N TYR A 108 2.40 2.17 18.82
CA TYR A 108 1.31 1.86 19.76
C TYR A 108 1.44 0.48 20.40
N VAL A 109 1.83 -0.55 19.62
CA VAL A 109 2.09 -1.88 20.15
C VAL A 109 3.21 -1.83 21.18
N TYR A 110 4.30 -1.13 20.87
CA TYR A 110 5.52 -1.12 21.68
C TYR A 110 5.54 -0.11 22.85
N SER A 111 4.79 0.99 22.80
CA SER A 111 4.73 2.04 23.85
C SER A 111 4.07 1.61 25.17
N ARG A 112 3.78 0.32 25.34
CA ARG A 112 3.12 -0.26 26.52
C ARG A 112 4.06 -1.13 27.35
N ASN A 113 5.37 -1.03 27.14
CA ASN A 113 6.35 -1.81 27.87
C ASN A 113 7.52 -0.93 28.36
N ASN A 114 8.04 -1.22 29.55
CA ASN A 114 9.11 -0.44 30.19
C ASN A 114 10.51 -1.09 30.05
N ASP A 115 10.61 -2.28 29.45
CA ASP A 115 11.83 -3.12 29.49
C ASP A 115 12.57 -3.25 28.14
N THR A 116 12.09 -2.63 27.06
CA THR A 116 12.81 -2.64 25.76
C THR A 116 13.68 -1.39 25.64
N ASP A 117 14.91 -1.56 25.14
CA ASP A 117 15.81 -0.42 24.88
C ASP A 117 15.16 0.53 23.87
N GLU A 118 14.74 1.71 24.35
CA GLU A 118 14.09 2.74 23.55
C GLU A 118 14.97 3.18 22.36
N SER A 119 16.30 3.11 22.49
CA SER A 119 17.23 3.52 21.44
C SER A 119 17.29 2.53 20.27
N GLU A 120 17.19 1.23 20.55
CA GLU A 120 17.13 0.19 19.51
C GLU A 120 15.77 0.21 18.78
N LEU A 121 14.69 0.43 19.53
CA LEU A 121 13.36 0.61 18.95
C LEU A 121 13.28 1.84 18.05
N GLU A 122 13.85 2.97 18.49
CA GLU A 122 13.82 4.20 17.71
C GLU A 122 14.56 4.05 16.38
N LYS A 123 15.72 3.38 16.38
CA LYS A 123 16.45 3.05 15.14
C LYS A 123 15.60 2.19 14.20
N CYS A 124 14.86 1.22 14.73
CA CYS A 124 13.99 0.39 13.90
C CYS A 124 12.80 1.17 13.35
N PHE A 125 12.18 2.04 14.15
CA PHE A 125 11.11 2.91 13.68
C PHE A 125 11.60 3.84 12.57
N GLN A 126 12.76 4.47 12.74
CA GLN A 126 13.34 5.33 11.71
C GLN A 126 13.62 4.54 10.42
N HIS A 127 14.24 3.37 10.53
CA HIS A 127 14.54 2.51 9.38
C HIS A 127 13.28 2.14 8.59
N VAL A 128 12.21 1.80 9.30
CA VAL A 128 10.94 1.42 8.69
C VAL A 128 10.24 2.62 8.09
N ASP A 129 10.26 3.79 8.74
CA ASP A 129 9.68 5.04 8.22
C ASP A 129 10.29 5.44 6.87
N GLU A 130 11.60 5.23 6.70
CA GLU A 130 12.33 5.47 5.45
C GLU A 130 11.88 4.55 4.29
N LYS A 131 11.26 3.41 4.59
CA LYS A 131 10.88 2.39 3.60
C LYS A 131 9.37 2.22 3.41
N ILE A 132 8.54 2.63 4.38
CA ILE A 132 7.10 2.33 4.35
C ILE A 132 6.34 3.05 3.24
N HIS A 133 6.81 4.21 2.81
CA HIS A 133 6.09 5.01 1.81
C HIS A 133 6.51 4.61 0.40
N CYS A 134 6.20 3.38 0.00
CA CYS A 134 6.51 2.87 -1.34
C CYS A 134 5.27 2.20 -1.96
N LEU A 135 5.24 2.06 -3.30
CA LEU A 135 4.10 1.46 -4.00
C LEU A 135 3.83 0.01 -3.56
N ALA A 136 4.89 -0.71 -3.19
CA ALA A 136 4.79 -2.05 -2.62
C ALA A 136 4.04 -2.11 -1.27
N ASN A 137 3.91 -1.00 -0.55
CA ASN A 137 3.15 -0.91 0.70
C ASN A 137 1.80 -0.18 0.55
N PHE A 138 1.52 0.37 -0.63
CA PHE A 138 0.32 1.16 -0.93
C PHE A 138 -0.80 0.33 -1.54
N TRP A 139 -2.01 0.56 -1.04
CA TRP A 139 -3.19 -0.23 -1.34
C TRP A 139 -4.45 0.61 -1.48
N VAL A 140 -5.38 0.14 -2.30
CA VAL A 140 -6.75 0.65 -2.30
C VAL A 140 -7.59 -0.23 -1.40
N ILE A 141 -8.10 0.32 -0.30
CA ILE A 141 -8.85 -0.46 0.70
C ILE A 141 -10.32 -0.03 0.73
N PRO A 142 -11.26 -0.99 0.87
CA PRO A 142 -12.67 -0.67 1.05
C PRO A 142 -12.89 0.12 2.35
N MET A 143 -13.39 1.34 2.26
CA MET A 143 -13.67 2.24 3.37
C MET A 143 -14.60 1.61 4.40
N ARG A 144 -15.66 0.92 3.96
CA ARG A 144 -16.67 0.33 4.85
C ARG A 144 -16.15 -0.84 5.69
N HIS A 145 -15.18 -1.58 5.16
CA HIS A 145 -14.75 -2.86 5.74
C HIS A 145 -13.34 -2.80 6.32
N GLY A 146 -12.44 -1.99 5.76
CA GLY A 146 -11.12 -1.71 6.30
C GLY A 146 -11.09 -0.42 7.12
N ARG A 147 -11.12 0.73 6.46
CA ARG A 147 -10.74 2.02 7.07
C ARG A 147 -11.72 2.53 8.15
N ARG A 148 -13.03 2.24 8.04
CA ARG A 148 -14.10 2.66 8.99
C ARG A 148 -14.74 1.53 9.80
N SER A 149 -14.30 0.29 9.65
CA SER A 149 -14.73 -0.81 10.53
C SER A 149 -14.54 -0.38 11.99
N LYS A 150 -15.44 -0.75 12.92
CA LYS A 150 -15.28 -0.46 14.36
C LYS A 150 -14.00 -1.16 14.82
N LYS A 151 -12.89 -0.42 14.75
CA LYS A 151 -11.56 -0.87 15.12
C LYS A 151 -11.62 -1.22 16.60
N LEU A 152 -11.65 -2.51 16.92
CA LEU A 152 -11.48 -3.01 18.28
C LEU A 152 -10.06 -2.71 18.73
N ASN A 153 -9.72 -1.44 19.00
CA ASN A 153 -8.47 -0.93 19.59
C ASN A 153 -7.12 -1.44 19.02
N TYR A 154 -7.11 -2.17 17.91
CA TYR A 154 -5.93 -2.89 17.39
C TYR A 154 -5.67 -2.69 15.89
N TYR A 155 -6.56 -2.06 15.12
CA TYR A 155 -6.59 -2.26 13.66
C TYR A 155 -6.36 -0.97 12.85
N ASP A 156 -5.10 -0.57 12.72
CA ASP A 156 -4.53 0.08 11.54
C ASP A 156 -3.63 -0.97 10.83
N SER A 157 -4.20 -2.13 10.49
CA SER A 157 -3.50 -3.31 9.94
C SER A 157 -4.34 -3.98 8.85
N PRO A 158 -4.25 -3.52 7.59
CA PRO A 158 -4.97 -4.07 6.43
C PRO A 158 -4.76 -5.55 6.15
N ASP A 159 -3.60 -6.10 6.52
CA ASP A 159 -3.31 -7.52 6.56
C ASP A 159 -4.36 -8.30 7.36
N LEU A 160 -4.69 -7.86 8.59
CA LEU A 160 -5.71 -8.54 9.40
C LEU A 160 -7.13 -8.32 8.86
N TYR A 161 -7.39 -7.20 8.20
CA TYR A 161 -8.66 -6.98 7.50
C TYR A 161 -8.81 -7.96 6.33
N LEU A 162 -7.78 -8.03 5.49
CA LEU A 162 -7.78 -8.85 4.30
C LEU A 162 -7.72 -10.35 4.64
N GLU A 163 -7.09 -10.73 5.75
CA GLU A 163 -7.16 -12.07 6.32
C GLU A 163 -8.60 -12.44 6.74
N LYS A 164 -9.31 -11.53 7.43
CA LYS A 164 -10.72 -11.76 7.77
C LYS A 164 -11.58 -11.97 6.53
N ILE A 165 -11.33 -11.21 5.47
CA ILE A 165 -12.00 -11.41 4.18
C ILE A 165 -11.62 -12.76 3.58
N ARG A 166 -10.33 -13.15 3.58
CA ARG A 166 -9.87 -14.43 3.04
C ARG A 166 -10.49 -15.62 3.77
N ASN A 167 -10.51 -15.60 5.09
CA ASN A 167 -10.97 -16.71 5.92
C ASN A 167 -12.51 -16.82 6.01
N ASN A 168 -13.23 -15.72 5.75
CA ASN A 168 -14.69 -15.66 5.88
C ASN A 168 -15.34 -15.12 4.60
N PHE A 169 -14.74 -15.43 3.44
CA PHE A 169 -15.11 -14.81 2.16
C PHE A 169 -16.59 -14.96 1.84
N ASP A 170 -17.13 -16.17 2.00
CA ASP A 170 -18.54 -16.46 1.71
C ASP A 170 -19.48 -15.69 2.64
N GLU A 171 -19.18 -15.64 3.94
CA GLU A 171 -19.96 -14.86 4.91
C GLU A 171 -19.95 -13.36 4.58
N TYR A 172 -18.78 -12.79 4.26
CA TYR A 172 -18.68 -11.39 3.86
C TYR A 172 -19.40 -11.11 2.54
N LYS A 173 -19.35 -12.05 1.59
CA LYS A 173 -20.08 -11.95 0.33
C LYS A 173 -21.59 -11.92 0.57
N GLU A 174 -22.11 -12.76 1.46
CA GLU A 174 -23.51 -12.76 1.86
C GLU A 174 -23.94 -11.50 2.62
N MET A 175 -23.07 -10.94 3.47
CA MET A 175 -23.34 -9.71 4.21
C MET A 175 -23.31 -8.46 3.32
N PHE A 176 -22.50 -8.47 2.26
CA PHE A 176 -22.28 -7.30 1.39
C PHE A 176 -22.41 -7.63 -0.12
N PRO A 177 -23.52 -8.24 -0.56
CA PRO A 177 -23.64 -8.79 -1.92
C PRO A 177 -23.43 -7.71 -2.98
N LYS A 178 -24.01 -6.51 -2.80
CA LYS A 178 -23.81 -5.38 -3.72
C LYS A 178 -22.36 -4.93 -3.88
N PHE A 179 -21.52 -5.11 -2.85
CA PHE A 179 -20.11 -4.78 -2.91
C PHE A 179 -19.36 -5.84 -3.73
N PHE A 180 -19.58 -7.11 -3.44
CA PHE A 180 -18.93 -8.23 -4.13
C PHE A 180 -19.47 -8.47 -5.55
N ASP A 181 -20.70 -8.04 -5.85
CA ASP A 181 -21.25 -8.02 -7.21
C ASP A 181 -20.58 -6.96 -8.08
N LYS A 182 -20.15 -5.85 -7.46
CA LYS A 182 -19.55 -4.71 -8.14
C LYS A 182 -18.02 -4.79 -8.22
N TYR A 183 -17.37 -5.41 -7.24
CA TYR A 183 -15.91 -5.42 -7.11
C TYR A 183 -15.36 -6.85 -6.98
N SER A 184 -14.36 -7.18 -7.79
CA SER A 184 -13.62 -8.46 -7.70
C SER A 184 -12.66 -8.43 -6.51
N VAL A 185 -13.13 -8.89 -5.35
CA VAL A 185 -12.33 -8.93 -4.11
C VAL A 185 -11.25 -10.01 -4.17
N SER A 186 -11.40 -11.04 -5.01
CA SER A 186 -10.36 -12.08 -5.19
C SER A 186 -9.05 -11.49 -5.68
N ASP A 187 -9.08 -10.48 -6.55
CA ASP A 187 -7.85 -9.81 -7.03
C ASP A 187 -7.24 -8.91 -5.94
N MET A 188 -8.06 -8.33 -5.07
CA MET A 188 -7.58 -7.61 -3.88
C MET A 188 -6.94 -8.54 -2.85
N VAL A 189 -7.42 -9.78 -2.75
CA VAL A 189 -6.91 -10.78 -1.78
C VAL A 189 -5.71 -11.55 -2.36
N ARG A 190 -5.61 -11.70 -3.69
CA ARG A 190 -4.52 -12.44 -4.35
C ARG A 190 -3.16 -11.76 -4.17
N ASP A 191 -3.13 -10.44 -4.14
CA ASP A 191 -1.88 -9.67 -4.02
C ASP A 191 -1.36 -9.60 -2.56
N LEU A 192 -2.03 -10.28 -1.64
CA LEU A 192 -1.57 -10.44 -0.26
C LEU A 192 -0.41 -11.43 -0.18
N CYS A 193 0.78 -10.90 0.06
CA CYS A 193 1.92 -11.72 0.48
C CYS A 193 2.00 -11.85 2.01
N PHE A 194 0.95 -11.45 2.73
CA PHE A 194 0.87 -11.59 4.18
C PHE A 194 0.14 -12.89 4.53
N GLU A 195 0.80 -14.03 4.37
CA GLU A 195 0.36 -15.20 5.13
C GLU A 195 0.64 -14.95 6.60
N GLU A 196 -0.41 -15.02 7.41
CA GLU A 196 -0.26 -15.05 8.84
C GLU A 196 0.39 -16.39 9.22
N SER A 197 1.70 -16.38 9.38
CA SER A 197 2.34 -17.40 10.20
C SER A 197 1.97 -17.10 11.65
N GLU A 198 1.58 -18.13 12.41
CA GLU A 198 1.47 -18.10 13.88
C GLU A 198 2.67 -17.39 14.53
N GLN A 199 3.83 -17.49 13.87
CA GLN A 199 5.06 -16.77 14.15
C GLN A 199 4.92 -15.24 14.19
N ARG A 200 4.16 -14.58 13.30
CA ARG A 200 3.98 -13.12 13.36
C ARG A 200 3.10 -12.69 14.53
N ARG A 201 2.01 -13.42 14.80
CA ARG A 201 1.20 -13.18 16.02
C ARG A 201 2.05 -13.34 17.26
N LYS A 202 2.90 -14.35 17.26
CA LYS A 202 3.88 -14.59 18.32
C LYS A 202 4.90 -13.45 18.40
N GLN A 203 5.46 -12.97 17.29
CA GLN A 203 6.37 -11.81 17.28
C GLN A 203 5.72 -10.53 17.78
N ILE A 204 4.44 -10.27 17.45
CA ILE A 204 3.69 -9.13 18.01
C ILE A 204 3.49 -9.30 19.52
N ALA A 205 3.07 -10.49 19.95
CA ALA A 205 2.84 -10.80 21.36
C ALA A 205 4.13 -10.74 22.19
N ASP A 206 5.22 -11.30 21.65
CA ASP A 206 6.56 -11.34 22.21
C ASP A 206 7.31 -10.00 22.00
N ARG A 207 6.72 -9.06 21.25
CA ARG A 207 7.30 -7.75 20.88
C ARG A 207 8.69 -7.90 20.25
N ASP A 208 8.85 -8.93 19.42
CA ASP A 208 10.08 -9.27 18.72
C ASP A 208 10.37 -8.24 17.61
N ILE A 209 11.52 -7.58 17.70
CA ILE A 209 12.01 -6.61 16.70
C ILE A 209 12.15 -7.21 15.31
N ASN A 210 12.26 -8.55 15.18
CA ASN A 210 12.23 -9.22 13.88
C ASN A 210 10.92 -9.02 13.11
N ILE A 211 9.85 -8.54 13.76
CA ILE A 211 8.63 -8.17 13.07
C ILE A 211 8.88 -7.11 11.98
N PHE A 212 9.81 -6.17 12.21
CA PHE A 212 10.18 -5.17 11.20
C PHE A 212 10.72 -5.84 9.93
N ARG A 213 11.57 -6.86 10.07
CA ARG A 213 12.09 -7.63 8.93
C ARG A 213 10.99 -8.38 8.18
N SER A 214 10.02 -8.96 8.90
CA SER A 214 8.89 -9.65 8.26
C SER A 214 8.04 -8.72 7.37
N TYR A 215 7.98 -7.43 7.69
CA TYR A 215 7.30 -6.44 6.85
C TYR A 215 8.09 -6.10 5.60
N GLU A 216 9.41 -5.94 5.73
CA GLU A 216 10.26 -5.72 4.55
C GLU A 216 10.21 -6.92 3.61
N GLU A 217 10.26 -8.14 4.15
CA GLU A 217 10.08 -9.38 3.40
C GLU A 217 8.72 -9.39 2.66
N ALA A 218 7.63 -9.03 3.33
CA ALA A 218 6.31 -8.99 2.70
C ALA A 218 6.17 -7.89 1.62
N MET A 219 6.78 -6.71 1.83
CA MET A 219 6.84 -5.68 0.79
C MET A 219 7.67 -6.14 -0.41
N ASP A 220 8.80 -6.80 -0.17
CA ASP A 220 9.66 -7.37 -1.21
C ASP A 220 8.95 -8.47 -2.01
N GLU A 221 8.23 -9.36 -1.33
CA GLU A 221 7.43 -10.41 -1.94
C GLU A 221 6.28 -9.85 -2.78
N ARG A 222 5.58 -8.83 -2.27
CA ARG A 222 4.54 -8.16 -3.05
C ARG A 222 5.11 -7.46 -4.27
N ALA A 223 6.27 -6.82 -4.13
CA ALA A 223 6.94 -6.18 -5.25
C ALA A 223 7.37 -7.22 -6.31
N ASP A 224 7.87 -8.39 -5.90
CA ASP A 224 8.17 -9.53 -6.78
C ASP A 224 6.92 -10.05 -7.50
N LEU A 225 5.81 -10.22 -6.79
CA LEU A 225 4.54 -10.68 -7.37
C LEU A 225 4.00 -9.68 -8.38
N LEU A 226 3.91 -8.40 -8.02
CA LEU A 226 3.41 -7.35 -8.90
C LEU A 226 4.32 -7.16 -10.12
N ALA A 227 5.65 -7.23 -9.92
CA ALA A 227 6.59 -7.09 -11.01
C ALA A 227 6.40 -8.17 -12.08
N ARG A 228 6.05 -9.40 -11.69
CA ARG A 228 5.74 -10.51 -12.61
C ARG A 228 4.37 -10.35 -13.23
N ASP A 229 3.34 -10.24 -12.39
CA ASP A 229 1.93 -10.31 -12.81
C ASP A 229 1.46 -9.09 -13.60
N LYS A 230 2.12 -7.94 -13.41
CA LYS A 230 1.76 -6.64 -13.99
C LYS A 230 2.94 -6.00 -14.71
N THR A 231 3.83 -6.83 -15.25
CA THR A 231 5.09 -6.39 -15.89
C THR A 231 4.85 -5.27 -16.90
N ASP A 232 3.91 -5.46 -17.82
CA ASP A 232 3.73 -4.54 -18.93
C ASP A 232 3.01 -3.27 -18.50
N GLU A 233 1.95 -3.36 -17.69
CA GLU A 233 1.21 -2.21 -17.19
C GLU A 233 2.08 -1.30 -16.31
N LEU A 234 2.89 -1.89 -15.42
CA LEU A 234 3.76 -1.11 -14.54
C LEU A 234 4.95 -0.52 -15.28
N TYR A 235 5.51 -1.24 -16.25
CA TYR A 235 6.58 -0.67 -17.08
C TYR A 235 6.09 0.52 -17.91
N GLU A 236 4.93 0.41 -18.57
CA GLU A 236 4.34 1.51 -19.33
C GLU A 236 4.06 2.72 -18.43
N LEU A 237 3.49 2.48 -17.25
CA LEU A 237 3.26 3.51 -16.24
C LEU A 237 4.56 4.24 -15.86
N PHE A 238 5.61 3.49 -15.51
CA PHE A 238 6.86 4.06 -15.04
C PHE A 238 7.63 4.76 -16.15
N SER A 239 7.61 4.24 -17.37
CA SER A 239 8.20 4.91 -18.53
C SER A 239 7.49 6.22 -18.88
N THR A 240 6.16 6.29 -18.72
CA THR A 240 5.39 7.53 -18.90
C THR A 240 5.89 8.68 -18.00
N TYR A 241 6.41 8.34 -16.82
CA TYR A 241 6.96 9.29 -15.86
C TYR A 241 8.50 9.35 -15.86
N GLY A 242 9.17 8.72 -16.84
CA GLY A 242 10.64 8.70 -16.93
C GLY A 242 11.33 7.99 -15.76
N LEU A 243 10.63 7.12 -15.04
CA LEU A 243 11.17 6.40 -13.88
C LEU A 243 11.99 5.16 -14.26
N THR A 244 11.92 4.75 -15.54
CA THR A 244 12.68 3.63 -16.08
C THR A 244 14.05 4.02 -16.63
N ASP A 245 14.32 5.32 -16.75
CA ASP A 245 15.57 5.84 -17.30
C ASP A 245 16.66 5.79 -16.22
N ARG A 246 17.81 5.22 -16.57
CA ARG A 246 18.96 5.09 -15.66
C ARG A 246 19.90 6.28 -15.77
#